data_AF-A7RT91-F1
#
_entry.id   AF-A7RT91-F1
#
_cell.length_a   1.000
_cell.length_b   1.000
_cell.length_c   1.000
_cell.angle_alpha   90.00
_cell.angle_beta   90.00
_cell.angle_gamma   90.00
#
_symmetry.space_group_name_H-M   'P 1'
#
loop_
_entity.id
_entity.type
_entity.pdbx_description
1 polymer ?
#
loop_
_entity_poly.entity_id
_entity_poly.type
_entity_poly.pdbx_seq_one_letter_code
_entity_poly.pdbx_strand_id
1 'polypeptide(L)'
;QAVELLQKRAELLGATKTCNWCVDCETYQATSLHTSSSKVLHLVHSTEHPYSSFVVLESGTCLVAQTGFDSLMVRLKAFYTQRKAAKIEVKGPSYEYGDFILKIGQISLGPSVKGVLIEVEYLPCEDVEQCWGLISEFIASFLGTAFTLPSMPKTSNKETGLFTVTDNILQYIDVFKVTGGYRKSQS
;
A
#
# COMPACT_ATOMS: atom_id res chain seq x y z
N GLN A 1 18.90 0.67 9.14
CA GLN A 1 19.87 -0.26 8.50
C GLN A 1 19.43 -0.81 7.16
N ALA A 2 18.41 -1.68 7.04
CA ALA A 2 18.02 -2.27 5.74
C ALA A 2 17.52 -1.22 4.71
N VAL A 3 16.68 -0.27 5.16
CA VAL A 3 16.17 0.83 4.33
C VAL A 3 17.30 1.69 3.76
N GLU A 4 18.26 2.10 4.60
CA GLU A 4 19.42 2.90 4.18
C GLU A 4 20.30 2.17 3.17
N LEU A 5 20.47 0.84 3.31
CA LEU A 5 21.23 0.04 2.36
C LEU A 5 20.57 0.05 0.97
N LEU A 6 19.25 -0.10 0.92
CA LEU A 6 18.48 -0.06 -0.33
C LEU A 6 18.50 1.34 -0.96
N GLN A 7 18.40 2.40 -0.16
CA GLN A 7 18.53 3.79 -0.62
C GLN A 7 19.90 4.04 -1.27
N LYS A 8 20.98 3.66 -0.58
CA LYS A 8 22.34 3.74 -1.15
C LYS A 8 22.48 2.94 -2.43
N ARG A 9 21.85 1.76 -2.50
CA ARG A 9 21.87 0.93 -3.71
C ARG A 9 21.16 1.61 -4.88
N ALA A 10 20.03 2.26 -4.65
CA ALA A 10 19.31 3.02 -5.68
C ALA A 10 20.19 4.16 -6.21
N GLU A 11 20.83 4.92 -5.32
CA GLU A 11 21.74 6.01 -5.68
C GLU A 11 22.97 5.50 -6.48
N LEU A 12 23.55 4.37 -6.08
CA LEU A 12 24.67 3.73 -6.80
C LEU A 12 24.29 3.21 -8.18
N LEU A 13 23.01 2.87 -8.40
CA LEU A 13 22.50 2.51 -9.73
C LEU A 13 22.26 3.73 -10.62
N GLY A 14 22.39 4.94 -10.09
CA GLY A 14 22.13 6.19 -10.80
C GLY A 14 20.69 6.69 -10.67
N ALA A 15 19.89 6.12 -9.77
CA ALA A 15 18.55 6.63 -9.48
C ALA A 15 18.63 7.98 -8.73
N THR A 16 17.78 8.93 -9.10
CA THR A 16 17.77 10.28 -8.51
C THR A 16 16.62 10.40 -7.52
N LYS A 17 16.90 10.83 -6.29
CA LYS A 17 15.85 11.06 -5.28
C LYS A 17 14.98 12.25 -5.70
N THR A 18 13.66 12.07 -5.68
CA THR A 18 12.69 13.09 -6.13
C THR A 18 11.93 13.72 -4.96
N CYS A 19 11.30 12.91 -4.13
CA CYS A 19 10.48 13.36 -2.99
C CYS A 19 10.51 12.36 -1.84
N ASN A 20 9.81 12.69 -0.75
CA ASN A 20 9.41 11.70 0.24
C ASN A 20 7.91 11.45 0.10
N TRP A 21 7.49 10.23 0.36
CA TRP A 21 6.10 9.79 0.28
C TRP A 21 5.70 9.09 1.58
N CYS A 22 4.39 9.03 1.83
CA CYS A 22 3.80 8.30 2.93
C CYS A 22 2.46 7.71 2.52
N VAL A 23 2.24 6.46 2.90
CA VAL A 23 0.93 5.80 2.87
C VAL A 23 0.60 5.33 4.28
N ASP A 24 -0.58 5.68 4.75
CA ASP A 24 -1.04 5.28 6.06
C ASP A 24 -2.41 4.63 6.03
N CYS A 25 -2.67 3.76 7.00
CA CYS A 25 -3.90 3.02 7.09
C CYS A 25 -4.40 2.93 8.52
N GLU A 26 -5.67 3.28 8.70
CA GLU A 26 -6.43 3.06 9.92
C GLU A 26 -7.48 1.98 9.70
N THR A 27 -7.66 1.10 10.69
CA THR A 27 -8.63 0.00 10.59
C THR A 27 -9.79 0.25 11.54
N TYR A 28 -11.00 0.24 11.00
CA TYR A 28 -12.23 0.35 11.76
C TYR A 28 -13.02 -0.96 11.70
N GLN A 29 -13.66 -1.30 12.80
CA GLN A 29 -14.48 -2.51 12.95
C GLN A 29 -15.91 -2.11 13.29
N ALA A 30 -16.86 -2.73 12.59
CA ALA A 30 -18.27 -2.55 12.84
C ALA A 30 -18.63 -3.01 14.26
N THR A 31 -19.43 -2.21 14.96
CA THR A 31 -19.92 -2.52 16.30
C THR A 31 -20.95 -3.65 16.21
N SER A 32 -20.79 -4.67 17.07
CA SER A 32 -21.68 -5.86 17.12
C SER A 32 -23.15 -5.53 17.41
N LEU A 33 -23.46 -4.32 17.88
CA LEU A 33 -24.83 -3.89 18.21
C LEU A 33 -25.74 -3.72 16.99
N HIS A 34 -25.16 -3.54 15.81
CA HIS A 34 -25.90 -3.18 14.60
C HIS A 34 -25.73 -4.18 13.44
N THR A 35 -24.86 -5.17 13.58
CA THR A 35 -24.57 -6.14 12.51
C THR A 35 -24.29 -7.53 13.09
N SER A 36 -24.79 -8.58 12.44
CA SER A 36 -24.51 -9.98 12.79
C SER A 36 -23.14 -10.46 12.29
N SER A 37 -22.45 -9.66 11.48
CA SER A 37 -21.14 -9.95 10.91
C SER A 37 -20.14 -8.87 11.31
N SER A 38 -18.99 -9.26 11.87
CA SER A 38 -17.88 -8.34 12.14
C SER A 38 -17.26 -7.86 10.82
N LYS A 39 -17.77 -6.75 10.27
CA LYS A 39 -17.20 -6.12 9.07
C LYS A 39 -16.04 -5.20 9.42
N VAL A 40 -14.94 -5.32 8.69
CA VAL A 40 -13.78 -4.43 8.80
C VAL A 40 -13.72 -3.50 7.59
N LEU A 41 -13.35 -2.25 7.84
CA LEU A 41 -12.95 -1.30 6.79
C LEU A 41 -11.56 -0.75 7.11
N HIS A 42 -10.80 -0.49 6.06
CA HIS A 42 -9.48 0.13 6.11
C HIS A 42 -9.57 1.49 5.42
N LEU A 43 -9.25 2.55 6.16
CA LEU A 43 -9.17 3.90 5.65
C LEU A 43 -7.70 4.20 5.35
N VAL A 44 -7.39 4.45 4.08
CA VAL A 44 -6.03 4.65 3.58
C VAL A 44 -5.88 6.07 3.04
N HIS A 45 -4.75 6.68 3.38
CA HIS A 45 -4.31 7.98 2.84
C HIS A 45 -2.94 7.84 2.19
N SER A 46 -2.76 8.53 1.06
CA SER A 46 -1.48 8.63 0.36
C SER A 46 -1.14 10.10 0.14
N THR A 47 0.12 10.46 0.38
CA THR A 47 0.63 11.82 0.08
C THR A 47 0.60 12.14 -1.41
N GLU A 48 0.53 11.14 -2.29
CA GLU A 48 0.43 11.32 -3.74
C GLU A 48 -1.00 11.59 -4.21
N HIS A 49 -1.99 11.28 -3.35
CA HIS A 49 -3.39 11.59 -3.56
C HIS A 49 -3.96 12.38 -2.39
N PRO A 50 -3.44 13.60 -2.12
CA PRO A 50 -3.72 14.34 -0.88
C PRO A 50 -5.18 14.79 -0.74
N TYR A 51 -5.98 14.69 -1.81
CA TYR A 51 -7.40 15.03 -1.82
C TYR A 51 -8.32 13.81 -1.80
N SER A 52 -7.76 12.60 -1.73
CA SER A 52 -8.50 11.35 -1.74
C SER A 52 -8.32 10.58 -0.43
N SER A 53 -9.41 10.00 0.06
CA SER A 53 -9.43 8.98 1.10
C SER A 53 -9.91 7.68 0.47
N PHE A 54 -9.15 6.61 0.64
CA PHE A 54 -9.49 5.30 0.08
C PHE A 54 -10.06 4.42 1.18
N VAL A 55 -11.26 3.90 0.98
CA VAL A 55 -11.96 3.03 1.94
C VAL A 55 -12.02 1.63 1.37
N VAL A 56 -11.20 0.73 1.90
CA VAL A 56 -11.15 -0.67 1.48
C VAL A 56 -11.96 -1.53 2.44
N LEU A 57 -13.01 -2.15 1.90
CA LEU A 57 -13.86 -3.08 2.63
C LEU A 57 -13.19 -4.46 2.69
N GLU A 58 -13.60 -5.29 3.66
CA GLU A 58 -13.16 -6.69 3.76
C GLU A 58 -13.39 -7.51 2.48
N SER A 59 -14.39 -7.15 1.66
CA SER A 59 -14.66 -7.77 0.36
C SER A 59 -13.59 -7.50 -0.70
N GLY A 60 -12.63 -6.60 -0.44
CA GLY A 60 -11.69 -6.10 -1.45
C GLY A 60 -12.23 -4.95 -2.30
N THR A 61 -13.46 -4.48 -2.03
CA THR A 61 -14.00 -3.28 -2.69
C THR A 61 -13.30 -2.05 -2.13
N CYS A 62 -12.71 -1.24 -3.01
CA CYS A 62 -12.15 0.05 -2.67
C CYS A 62 -13.11 1.16 -3.11
N LEU A 63 -13.50 2.02 -2.18
CA LEU A 63 -14.26 3.24 -2.45
C LEU A 63 -13.31 4.43 -2.38
N VAL A 64 -13.40 5.34 -3.35
CA VAL A 64 -12.64 6.59 -3.34
C VAL A 64 -13.56 7.71 -2.91
N ALA A 65 -13.19 8.40 -1.84
CA ALA A 65 -13.90 9.56 -1.31
C ALA A 65 -12.96 10.77 -1.23
N GLN A 66 -13.52 11.96 -1.01
CA GLN A 66 -12.72 13.14 -0.68
C GLN A 66 -12.25 13.09 0.79
N THR A 67 -11.22 13.87 1.12
CA THR A 67 -10.64 13.99 2.48
C THR A 67 -11.60 14.38 3.60
N GLY A 68 -12.84 14.80 3.28
CA GLY A 68 -13.89 14.98 4.28
C GLY A 68 -14.36 13.68 4.95
N PHE A 69 -13.96 12.51 4.44
CA PHE A 69 -14.43 11.21 4.91
C PHE A 69 -14.00 10.91 6.37
N ASP A 70 -12.83 11.38 6.82
CA ASP A 70 -12.39 11.23 8.22
C ASP A 70 -13.39 11.85 9.21
N SER A 71 -13.90 13.03 8.87
CA SER A 71 -14.91 13.72 9.68
C SER A 71 -16.22 12.94 9.74
N LEU A 72 -16.57 12.23 8.66
CA LEU A 72 -17.71 11.33 8.65
C LEU A 72 -17.46 10.12 9.59
N MET A 73 -16.26 9.52 9.56
CA MET A 73 -15.92 8.39 10.43
C MET A 73 -16.03 8.72 11.92
N VAL A 74 -15.65 9.93 12.33
CA VAL A 74 -15.84 10.42 13.71
C VAL A 74 -17.32 10.46 14.10
N ARG A 75 -18.21 10.86 13.18
CA ARG A 75 -19.66 10.89 13.41
C ARG A 75 -20.27 9.48 13.43
N LEU A 76 -19.65 8.53 12.74
CA LEU A 76 -20.08 7.13 12.67
C LEU A 76 -19.55 6.26 13.82
N LYS A 77 -18.93 6.83 14.86
CA LYS A 77 -18.32 6.09 15.98
C LYS A 77 -19.25 5.10 16.71
N ALA A 78 -20.56 5.28 16.63
CA ALA A 78 -21.54 4.34 17.17
C ALA A 78 -21.58 3.03 16.36
N PHE A 79 -21.35 3.12 15.05
CA PHE A 79 -21.40 2.00 14.11
C PHE A 79 -20.02 1.40 13.83
N TYR A 80 -18.97 2.22 13.85
CA TYR A 80 -17.61 1.81 13.56
C TYR A 80 -16.66 2.31 14.64
N THR A 81 -15.89 1.39 15.20
CA THR A 81 -14.87 1.70 16.19
C THR A 81 -13.49 1.48 15.58
N GLN A 82 -12.61 2.47 15.72
CA GLN A 82 -11.21 2.29 15.32
C GLN A 82 -10.59 1.19 16.19
N ARG A 83 -9.93 0.22 15.57
CA ARG A 83 -9.22 -0.81 16.32
C ARG A 83 -8.14 -0.15 17.16
N LYS A 84 -7.96 -0.63 18.40
CA LYS A 84 -6.89 -0.19 19.30
C LYS A 84 -5.47 -0.47 18.77
N ALA A 85 -5.34 -1.23 17.68
CA ALA A 85 -4.07 -1.41 16.99
C ALA A 85 -3.60 -0.06 16.44
N ALA A 86 -2.34 0.28 16.65
CA ALA A 86 -1.80 1.54 16.19
C ALA A 86 -1.92 1.67 14.66
N LYS A 87 -2.12 2.90 14.18
CA LYS A 87 -2.07 3.27 12.76
C LYS A 87 -0.83 2.64 12.12
N ILE A 88 -1.03 1.90 11.02
CA ILE A 88 0.07 1.38 10.22
C ILE A 88 0.45 2.43 9.19
N GLU A 89 1.74 2.68 9.05
CA GLU A 89 2.30 3.69 8.17
C GLU A 89 3.48 3.10 7.43
N VAL A 90 3.64 3.49 6.18
CA VAL A 90 4.88 3.30 5.44
C VAL A 90 5.29 4.62 4.82
N LYS A 91 6.56 5.00 5.02
CA LYS A 91 7.10 6.24 4.47
C LYS A 91 8.56 6.10 4.11
N GLY A 92 8.98 6.90 3.14
CA GLY A 92 10.37 6.93 2.71
C GLY A 92 10.59 7.82 1.48
N PRO A 93 11.81 7.81 0.93
CA PRO A 93 12.11 8.47 -0.33
C PRO A 93 11.51 7.75 -1.54
N SER A 94 11.21 8.53 -2.58
CA SER A 94 10.97 8.10 -3.95
C SER A 94 12.18 8.44 -4.82
N TYR A 95 12.48 7.59 -5.79
CA TYR A 95 13.59 7.72 -6.73
C TYR A 95 13.09 7.53 -8.16
N GLU A 96 13.61 8.33 -9.08
CA GLU A 96 13.45 8.15 -10.53
C GLU A 96 14.66 7.43 -11.12
N TYR A 97 14.42 6.41 -11.94
CA TYR A 97 15.45 5.68 -12.68
C TYR A 97 14.95 5.35 -14.08
N GLY A 98 15.27 6.22 -15.05
CA GLY A 98 14.73 6.10 -16.41
C GLY A 98 13.21 6.13 -16.39
N ASP A 99 12.59 5.05 -16.88
CA ASP A 99 11.13 4.88 -16.96
C ASP A 99 10.50 4.35 -15.66
N PHE A 100 11.30 4.16 -14.59
CA PHE A 100 10.84 3.58 -13.33
C PHE A 100 10.79 4.61 -12.20
N ILE A 101 9.77 4.48 -11.36
CA ILE A 101 9.73 5.05 -10.02
C ILE A 101 10.00 3.93 -9.01
N LEU A 102 10.96 4.17 -8.12
CA LEU A 102 11.35 3.26 -7.04
C LEU A 102 11.13 3.95 -5.69
N LYS A 103 10.18 3.43 -4.92
CA LYS A 103 9.82 3.91 -3.58
C LYS A 103 10.31 2.94 -2.53
N ILE A 104 11.13 3.41 -1.58
CA ILE A 104 11.73 2.57 -0.53
C ILE A 104 11.25 3.07 0.83
N GLY A 105 10.34 2.33 1.45
CA GLY A 105 9.65 2.74 2.67
C GLY A 105 9.95 1.88 3.89
N GLN A 106 9.94 2.48 5.08
CA GLN A 106 9.91 1.76 6.34
C GLN A 106 8.46 1.57 6.79
N ILE A 107 8.05 0.33 7.08
CA ILE A 107 6.72 0.03 7.64
C ILE A 107 6.80 0.15 9.15
N SER A 108 5.89 0.90 9.76
CA SER A 108 5.73 1.05 11.21
C SER A 108 4.28 0.88 11.66
N LEU A 109 4.10 0.29 12.83
CA LEU A 109 2.84 0.19 13.56
C LEU A 109 2.97 1.03 14.84
N GLY A 110 2.45 2.26 14.82
CA GLY A 110 2.77 3.26 15.85
C GLY A 110 4.29 3.47 15.96
N PRO A 111 4.90 3.38 17.16
CA PRO A 111 6.34 3.57 17.33
C PRO A 111 7.19 2.36 16.88
N SER A 112 6.57 1.22 16.54
CA SER A 112 7.29 -0.03 16.26
C SER A 112 7.54 -0.23 14.77
N VAL A 113 8.81 -0.37 14.37
CA VAL A 113 9.18 -0.77 13.00
C VAL A 113 8.82 -2.23 12.75
N LYS A 114 8.18 -2.51 11.62
CA LYS A 114 7.69 -3.84 11.22
C LYS A 114 8.40 -4.42 10.00
N GLY A 115 8.98 -3.59 9.14
CA GLY A 115 9.68 -4.06 7.96
C GLY A 115 10.02 -2.98 6.96
N VAL A 116 10.33 -3.41 5.75
CA VAL A 116 10.62 -2.55 4.60
C VAL A 116 9.62 -2.85 3.49
N LEU A 117 9.14 -1.81 2.83
CA LEU A 117 8.33 -1.89 1.62
C LEU A 117 9.12 -1.34 0.46
N ILE A 118 8.98 -1.99 -0.69
CA ILE A 118 9.47 -1.46 -1.96
C ILE A 118 8.28 -1.44 -2.91
N GLU A 119 8.01 -0.26 -3.46
CA GLU A 119 7.07 -0.09 -4.57
C GLU A 119 7.88 0.27 -5.82
N VAL A 120 7.52 -0.38 -6.93
CA VAL A 120 8.11 -0.14 -8.24
C VAL A 120 6.97 0.12 -9.22
N GLU A 121 7.07 1.23 -9.93
CA GLU A 121 6.13 1.64 -10.96
C GLU A 121 6.90 1.81 -12.28
N TYR A 122 6.31 1.33 -13.37
CA TYR A 122 6.80 1.54 -14.73
C TYR A 122 5.88 2.54 -15.43
N LEU A 123 6.41 3.74 -15.70
CA LEU A 123 5.62 4.89 -16.17
C LEU A 123 5.01 4.72 -17.57
N PRO A 124 5.64 4.04 -18.54
CA PRO A 124 5.12 4.00 -19.91
C PRO A 124 3.85 3.16 -20.13
N CYS A 125 3.45 2.29 -19.21
CA CYS A 125 2.38 1.33 -19.46
C CYS A 125 1.61 0.92 -18.19
N GLU A 126 0.28 1.04 -18.24
CA GLU A 126 -0.65 0.61 -17.18
C GLU A 126 -1.15 -0.84 -17.38
N ASP A 127 -0.85 -1.47 -18.53
CA ASP A 127 -1.15 -2.88 -18.77
C ASP A 127 -0.11 -3.76 -18.07
N VAL A 128 -0.55 -4.42 -17.00
CA VAL A 128 0.29 -5.26 -16.14
C VAL A 128 0.93 -6.40 -16.93
N GLU A 129 0.20 -7.05 -17.85
CA GLU A 129 0.73 -8.20 -18.59
C GLU A 129 1.91 -7.80 -19.48
N GLN A 130 1.87 -6.57 -20.01
CA GLN A 130 2.92 -6.05 -20.89
C GLN A 130 4.16 -5.60 -20.11
N CYS A 131 3.99 -4.99 -18.93
CA CYS A 131 5.12 -4.41 -18.18
C CYS A 131 5.68 -5.32 -17.06
N TRP A 132 4.96 -6.39 -16.67
CA TRP A 132 5.35 -7.24 -15.53
C TRP A 132 6.73 -7.88 -15.68
N GLY A 133 7.10 -8.30 -16.90
CA GLY A 133 8.43 -8.85 -17.19
C GLY A 133 9.55 -7.86 -16.88
N LEU A 134 9.41 -6.61 -17.35
CA LEU A 134 10.39 -5.54 -17.13
C LEU A 134 10.50 -5.18 -15.64
N ILE A 135 9.36 -5.05 -14.96
CA ILE A 135 9.31 -4.77 -13.51
C ILE A 135 10.00 -5.91 -12.74
N SER A 136 9.71 -7.16 -13.10
CA SER A 136 10.29 -8.35 -12.46
C SER A 136 11.81 -8.41 -12.61
N GLU A 137 12.31 -8.15 -13.80
CA GLU A 137 13.75 -8.09 -14.09
C GLU A 137 14.44 -6.97 -13.32
N PHE A 138 13.83 -5.77 -13.29
CA PHE A 138 14.33 -4.64 -12.50
C PHE A 138 14.42 -4.99 -11.01
N ILE A 139 13.35 -5.55 -10.43
CA ILE A 139 13.33 -5.95 -9.02
C ILE A 139 14.38 -7.03 -8.72
N ALA A 140 14.50 -8.05 -9.59
CA ALA A 140 15.48 -9.11 -9.42
C ALA A 140 16.92 -8.59 -9.49
N SER A 141 17.20 -7.64 -10.39
CA SER A 141 18.48 -6.94 -10.47
C SER A 141 18.75 -6.09 -9.22
N PHE A 142 17.73 -5.33 -8.77
CA PHE A 142 17.83 -4.42 -7.64
C PHE A 142 17.98 -5.13 -6.29
N LEU A 143 17.27 -6.25 -6.07
CA LEU A 143 17.28 -6.99 -4.80
C LEU A 143 18.27 -8.16 -4.79
N GLY A 144 18.66 -8.63 -5.96
CA GLY A 144 19.49 -9.82 -6.14
C GLY A 144 18.67 -11.10 -6.19
N THR A 145 19.34 -12.19 -6.60
CA THR A 145 18.72 -13.48 -6.93
C THR A 145 18.10 -14.23 -5.76
N ALA A 146 18.39 -13.84 -4.51
CA ALA A 146 17.79 -14.44 -3.33
C ALA A 146 16.35 -13.95 -3.07
N PHE A 147 15.90 -12.87 -3.73
CA PHE A 147 14.56 -12.36 -3.57
C PHE A 147 13.54 -13.18 -4.36
N THR A 148 12.46 -13.61 -3.70
CA THR A 148 11.33 -14.24 -4.37
C THR A 148 10.37 -13.16 -4.83
N LEU A 149 10.20 -13.03 -6.15
CA LEU A 149 9.24 -12.10 -6.73
C LEU A 149 7.81 -12.44 -6.29
N PRO A 150 6.95 -11.42 -6.05
CA PRO A 150 5.53 -11.66 -5.82
C PRO A 150 4.84 -12.12 -7.12
N SER A 151 3.61 -12.59 -7.01
CA SER A 151 2.78 -12.86 -8.19
C SER A 151 2.44 -11.56 -8.92
N MET A 152 2.17 -11.66 -10.22
CA MET A 152 1.70 -10.55 -11.04
C MET A 152 0.52 -9.82 -10.37
N PRO A 153 0.54 -8.47 -10.32
CA PRO A 153 -0.55 -7.66 -9.81
C PRO A 153 -1.90 -8.01 -10.44
N LYS A 154 -2.96 -7.90 -9.64
CA LYS A 154 -4.34 -8.00 -10.12
C LYS A 154 -4.85 -6.60 -10.46
N THR A 155 -5.72 -6.53 -11.47
CA THR A 155 -6.44 -5.29 -11.82
C THR A 155 -7.91 -5.41 -11.42
N SER A 156 -8.43 -4.34 -10.83
CA SER A 156 -9.82 -4.26 -10.35
C SER A 156 -10.77 -3.73 -11.42
N ASN A 157 -10.25 -2.96 -12.39
CA ASN A 157 -11.02 -2.44 -13.50
C ASN A 157 -11.31 -3.53 -14.54
N LYS A 158 -12.52 -4.07 -14.52
CA LYS A 158 -12.96 -5.12 -15.44
C LYS A 158 -13.26 -4.62 -16.86
N GLU A 159 -13.43 -3.32 -17.05
CA GLU A 159 -13.77 -2.74 -18.35
C GLU A 159 -12.53 -2.58 -19.22
N THR A 160 -11.47 -2.00 -18.66
CA THR A 160 -10.22 -1.74 -19.38
C THR A 160 -9.15 -2.79 -19.13
N GLY A 161 -9.22 -3.49 -17.99
CA GLY A 161 -8.15 -4.40 -17.55
C GLY A 161 -6.87 -3.69 -17.10
N LEU A 162 -6.81 -2.35 -17.18
CA LEU A 162 -5.63 -1.56 -16.84
C LEU A 162 -5.47 -1.39 -15.34
N PHE A 163 -4.21 -1.27 -14.90
CA PHE A 163 -3.87 -0.99 -13.53
C PHE A 163 -4.27 0.44 -13.15
N THR A 164 -4.78 0.60 -11.94
CA THR A 164 -5.26 1.88 -11.42
C THR A 164 -4.71 2.17 -10.03
N VAL A 165 -4.86 3.40 -9.57
CA VAL A 165 -4.54 3.80 -8.19
C VAL A 165 -5.23 2.90 -7.17
N THR A 166 -6.46 2.47 -7.44
CA THR A 166 -7.19 1.53 -6.57
C THR A 166 -6.43 0.21 -6.41
N ASP A 167 -5.80 -0.30 -7.47
CA ASP A 167 -5.04 -1.55 -7.42
C ASP A 167 -3.78 -1.39 -6.57
N ASN A 168 -3.09 -0.25 -6.69
CA ASN A 168 -1.96 0.09 -5.82
C ASN A 168 -2.39 0.14 -4.33
N ILE A 169 -3.52 0.77 -4.02
CA ILE A 169 -4.04 0.83 -2.65
C ILE A 169 -4.39 -0.58 -2.13
N LEU A 170 -4.96 -1.45 -2.97
CA LEU A 170 -5.25 -2.83 -2.59
C LEU A 170 -3.97 -3.63 -2.30
N GLN A 171 -2.89 -3.40 -3.05
CA GLN A 171 -1.57 -4.00 -2.75
C GLN A 171 -1.03 -3.54 -1.38
N TYR A 172 -1.13 -2.25 -1.05
CA TYR A 172 -0.77 -1.74 0.28
C TYR A 172 -1.55 -2.44 1.39
N ILE A 173 -2.86 -2.60 1.21
CA ILE A 173 -3.71 -3.29 2.18
C ILE A 173 -3.26 -4.75 2.37
N ASP A 174 -2.88 -5.45 1.31
CA ASP A 174 -2.40 -6.83 1.43
C ASP A 174 -1.07 -6.91 2.19
N VAL A 175 -0.14 -5.98 1.95
CA VAL A 175 1.10 -5.87 2.74
C VAL A 175 0.82 -5.54 4.20
N PHE A 176 -0.10 -4.60 4.46
CA PHE A 176 -0.49 -4.21 5.82
C PHE A 176 -1.20 -5.32 6.58
N LYS A 177 -2.01 -6.15 5.90
CA LYS A 177 -2.63 -7.33 6.51
C LYS A 177 -1.60 -8.34 7.00
N VAL A 178 -0.55 -8.56 6.20
CA VAL A 178 0.55 -9.47 6.54
C VAL A 178 1.40 -8.91 7.69
N THR A 179 1.79 -7.64 7.61
CA THR A 179 2.73 -7.01 8.57
C THR A 179 2.07 -6.55 9.88
N GLY A 180 0.80 -6.14 9.83
CA GLY A 180 0.02 -5.74 11.00
C GLY A 180 -0.50 -6.91 11.84
N GLY A 181 -0.22 -8.17 11.44
CA GLY A 181 -0.70 -9.36 12.15
C GLY A 181 -2.20 -9.59 11.99
N TYR A 182 -2.82 -9.08 10.92
CA TYR A 182 -4.26 -9.20 10.67
C TYR A 182 -4.66 -10.55 10.04
N ARG A 183 -3.70 -11.48 9.80
CA ARG A 183 -4.05 -12.86 9.44
C ARG A 183 -4.80 -13.50 10.60
N LYS A 184 -6.09 -13.80 10.38
CA LYS A 184 -6.73 -14.88 11.13
C LYS A 184 -5.89 -16.13 10.90
N SER A 185 -5.47 -16.75 12.00
CA SER A 185 -5.13 -18.17 12.05
C SER A 185 -6.21 -18.95 11.29
N GLN A 186 -5.94 -19.30 10.03
CA GLN A 186 -6.62 -20.41 9.39
C GLN A 186 -5.67 -21.60 9.51
N SER A 187 -5.95 -22.41 10.53
CA SER A 187 -5.58 -23.80 10.69
C SER A 187 -6.88 -24.56 10.89
#